data_AF-A0A8H3D0E3-F1
#
_entry.id   AF-A0A8H3D0E3-F1
#
_cell.length_a   1.000
_cell.length_b   1.000
_cell.length_c   1.000
_cell.angle_alpha   90.00
_cell.angle_beta   90.00
_cell.angle_gamma   90.00
#
_symmetry.space_group_name_H-M   'P 1'
#
loop_
_entity.id
_entity.type
_entity.pdbx_description
1 polymer ?
#
loop_
_entity_poly.entity_id
_entity_poly.type
_entity_poly.pdbx_seq_one_letter_code
_entity_poly.pdbx_strand_id
1 'polypeptide(L)'
;MASQISKKRKFVADGVFRAELGEFFMRELAEEGYSGCEVRVTHARTEIIIRATRTQDVLGEKGRRIRELTSLIQKRFKFPENSLDLYAEKVASRGLSAVAQCESLRYKLLGGLAVRRACYGVLRFVMESGAKGCEVVVSGKLRAARAKSMKFTDGKSSIPPPFSY
;
A
#
# COMPACT_ATOMS: atom_id res chain seq x y z
N MET A 1 11.96 10.80 -31.86
CA MET A 1 11.52 9.50 -32.43
C MET A 1 11.09 8.61 -31.28
N ALA A 2 9.81 8.22 -31.21
CA ALA A 2 9.38 7.21 -30.24
C ALA A 2 10.10 5.90 -30.60
N SER A 3 10.94 5.39 -29.71
CA SER A 3 11.63 4.13 -29.94
C SER A 3 10.55 3.06 -30.12
N GLN A 4 10.60 2.36 -31.26
CA GLN A 4 9.62 1.33 -31.58
C GLN A 4 9.91 0.11 -30.68
N ILE A 5 9.27 0.08 -29.52
CA ILE A 5 9.44 -0.98 -28.51
C ILE A 5 8.49 -2.13 -28.85
N SER A 6 9.01 -3.37 -28.80
CA SER A 6 8.20 -4.59 -28.90
C SER A 6 7.05 -4.58 -27.89
N LYS A 7 5.85 -5.01 -28.30
CA LYS A 7 4.68 -5.11 -27.42
C LYS A 7 4.99 -5.84 -26.10
N LYS A 8 5.81 -6.91 -26.14
CA LYS A 8 6.24 -7.65 -24.94
C LYS A 8 7.08 -6.79 -24.00
N ARG A 9 8.06 -6.06 -24.54
CA ARG A 9 8.92 -5.17 -23.76
C ARG A 9 8.15 -3.99 -23.18
N LYS A 10 7.13 -3.50 -23.90
CA LYS A 10 6.23 -2.45 -23.40
C LYS A 10 5.49 -2.89 -22.14
N PHE A 11 4.85 -4.05 -22.16
CA PHE A 11 4.13 -4.55 -20.96
C PHE A 11 5.05 -4.76 -19.76
N VAL A 12 6.29 -5.23 -19.98
CA VAL A 12 7.28 -5.37 -18.90
C VAL A 12 7.67 -4.00 -18.35
N ALA A 13 7.97 -3.02 -19.22
CA ALA A 13 8.31 -1.66 -18.80
C ALA A 13 7.16 -1.00 -18.01
N ASP A 14 5.92 -1.14 -18.47
CA ASP A 14 4.72 -0.62 -17.79
C ASP A 14 4.52 -1.30 -16.42
N GLY A 15 4.84 -2.59 -16.31
CA GLY A 15 4.81 -3.33 -15.05
C GLY A 15 5.88 -2.87 -14.06
N VAL A 16 7.12 -2.68 -14.53
CA VAL A 16 8.22 -2.15 -13.72
C VAL A 16 7.88 -0.74 -13.22
N PHE A 17 7.34 0.11 -14.09
CA PHE A 17 6.88 1.45 -13.74
C PHE A 17 5.83 1.43 -12.61
N ARG A 18 4.81 0.57 -12.73
CA ARG A 18 3.77 0.42 -11.70
C ARG A 18 4.32 -0.10 -10.38
N ALA A 19 5.25 -1.04 -10.41
CA ALA A 19 5.88 -1.58 -9.21
C ALA A 19 6.74 -0.52 -8.50
N GLU A 20 7.53 0.24 -9.25
CA GLU A 20 8.38 1.30 -8.71
C GLU A 20 7.55 2.44 -8.09
N LEU A 21 6.47 2.85 -8.76
CA LEU A 21 5.52 3.82 -8.19
C LEU A 21 4.86 3.30 -6.91
N GLY A 22 4.41 2.04 -6.92
CA GLY A 22 3.78 1.42 -5.77
C GLY A 22 4.70 1.41 -4.54
N GLU A 23 5.98 1.05 -4.71
CA GLU A 23 6.99 1.06 -3.65
C GLU A 23 7.33 2.48 -3.18
N PHE A 24 7.43 3.43 -4.12
CA PHE A 24 7.70 4.83 -3.80
C PHE A 24 6.61 5.41 -2.89
N PHE A 25 5.34 5.26 -3.27
CA PHE A 25 4.23 5.75 -2.46
C PHE A 25 4.05 4.98 -1.15
N MET A 26 4.32 3.67 -1.13
CA MET A 26 4.25 2.89 0.10
C MET A 26 5.25 3.38 1.15
N ARG A 27 6.43 3.87 0.74
CA ARG A 27 7.42 4.42 1.68
C ARG A 27 7.11 5.86 2.08
N GLU A 28 6.74 6.69 1.11
CA GLU A 28 6.56 8.13 1.30
C GLU A 28 5.23 8.48 1.98
N LEU A 29 4.19 7.65 1.75
CA LEU A 29 2.82 7.86 2.24
C LEU A 29 2.39 6.83 3.29
N ALA A 30 3.35 6.12 3.90
CA ALA A 30 3.09 5.07 4.89
C ALA A 30 2.34 5.60 6.13
N GLU A 31 2.59 6.85 6.51
CA GLU A 31 1.97 7.43 7.69
C GLU A 31 0.52 7.81 7.37
N GLU A 32 0.28 8.37 6.19
CA GLU A 32 -0.99 8.85 5.66
C GLU A 32 -2.00 7.72 5.38
N GLY A 33 -1.55 6.47 5.53
CA GLY A 33 -2.34 5.25 5.37
C GLY A 33 -2.58 4.97 3.91
N TYR A 34 -1.49 4.79 3.17
CA TYR A 34 -1.50 4.39 1.78
C TYR A 34 -2.12 3.00 1.62
N SER A 35 -2.98 2.85 0.63
CA SER A 35 -3.64 1.57 0.33
C SER A 35 -3.29 1.03 -1.06
N GLY A 36 -2.76 1.87 -1.94
CA GLY A 36 -2.46 1.50 -3.32
C GLY A 36 -2.57 2.69 -4.27
N CYS A 37 -2.12 2.49 -5.50
CA CYS A 37 -2.22 3.47 -6.57
C CYS A 37 -2.78 2.81 -7.84
N GLU A 38 -3.59 3.55 -8.59
CA GLU A 38 -4.08 3.15 -9.91
C GLU A 38 -3.48 4.10 -10.96
N VAL A 39 -2.87 3.53 -11.99
CA VAL A 39 -2.27 4.30 -13.09
C VAL A 39 -3.16 4.15 -14.32
N ARG A 40 -3.75 5.27 -14.75
CA ARG A 40 -4.54 5.37 -15.98
C ARG A 40 -3.73 6.11 -17.02
N VAL A 41 -3.41 5.42 -18.12
CA VAL A 41 -2.63 6.00 -19.21
C VAL A 41 -3.56 6.31 -20.37
N THR A 42 -3.70 7.59 -20.70
CA THR A 42 -4.39 8.09 -21.88
C THR A 42 -3.35 8.58 -22.89
N HIS A 43 -3.70 8.64 -24.18
CA HIS A 43 -2.79 9.10 -25.23
C HIS A 43 -2.22 10.52 -24.99
N ALA A 44 -2.98 11.38 -24.30
CA ALA A 44 -2.57 12.75 -24.01
C ALA A 44 -1.98 12.94 -22.61
N ARG A 45 -2.40 12.14 -21.61
CA ARG A 45 -2.06 12.33 -20.20
C ARG A 45 -2.01 11.01 -19.44
N THR A 46 -1.14 10.95 -18.45
CA THR A 46 -1.07 9.87 -17.47
C THR A 46 -1.65 10.38 -16.15
N GLU A 47 -2.67 9.71 -15.65
CA GLU A 47 -3.31 10.01 -14.39
C GLU A 47 -2.90 8.95 -13.36
N ILE A 48 -2.40 9.39 -12.22
CA ILE A 48 -2.06 8.51 -11.08
C ILE A 48 -3.03 8.82 -9.95
N ILE A 49 -3.87 7.84 -9.61
CA ILE A 49 -4.85 7.94 -8.52
C ILE A 49 -4.28 7.23 -7.30
N ILE A 50 -3.89 8.00 -6.29
CA ILE A 50 -3.38 7.53 -5.02
C ILE A 50 -4.56 7.26 -4.09
N ARG A 51 -4.70 6.03 -3.61
CA ARG A 51 -5.72 5.66 -2.63
C ARG A 51 -5.13 5.71 -1.24
N ALA A 52 -5.62 6.63 -0.43
CA ALA A 52 -5.16 6.84 0.94
C ALA A 52 -6.33 7.03 1.91
N THR A 53 -6.08 6.76 3.20
CA THR A 53 -7.07 7.00 4.25
C THR A 53 -7.19 8.49 4.60
N ARG A 54 -6.05 9.21 4.60
CA ARG A 54 -5.95 10.64 4.93
C ARG A 54 -5.57 11.45 3.70
N THR A 55 -6.55 11.70 2.82
CA THR A 55 -6.31 12.41 1.55
C THR A 55 -5.80 13.84 1.75
N GLN A 56 -6.23 14.53 2.81
CA GLN A 56 -5.79 15.90 3.12
C GLN A 56 -4.28 15.97 3.38
N ASP A 57 -3.73 15.01 4.13
CA ASP A 57 -2.29 14.94 4.45
C ASP A 57 -1.45 14.61 3.20
N VAL A 58 -2.01 13.83 2.27
CA VAL A 58 -1.39 13.53 0.96
C VAL A 58 -1.35 14.77 0.07
N LEU A 59 -2.41 15.59 0.06
CA LEU A 59 -2.43 16.87 -0.65
C LEU A 59 -1.41 17.86 -0.04
N GLY A 60 -1.34 17.89 1.29
CA GLY A 60 -0.53 18.83 2.05
C GLY A 60 -1.09 20.26 2.01
N GLU A 61 -0.39 21.19 2.67
CA GLU A 61 -0.80 22.59 2.75
C GLU A 61 -0.90 23.23 1.36
N LYS A 62 -2.10 23.73 1.00
CA LYS A 62 -2.39 24.33 -0.31
C LYS A 62 -1.99 23.46 -1.52
N GLY A 63 -1.97 22.14 -1.35
CA GLY A 63 -1.56 21.19 -2.40
C GLY A 63 -0.05 21.16 -2.64
N ARG A 64 0.78 21.61 -1.69
CA ARG A 64 2.24 21.62 -1.83
C ARG A 64 2.81 20.22 -2.03
N ARG A 65 2.41 19.27 -1.17
CA ARG A 65 2.97 17.91 -1.16
C ARG A 65 2.65 17.17 -2.45
N ILE A 66 1.42 17.28 -2.96
CA ILE A 66 1.05 16.64 -4.23
C ILE A 66 1.83 17.23 -5.42
N ARG A 67 2.10 18.55 -5.45
CA ARG A 67 2.93 19.17 -6.51
C ARG A 67 4.39 18.72 -6.44
N GLU A 68 4.92 18.54 -5.24
CA GLU A 68 6.27 18.01 -5.03
C GLU A 68 6.37 16.56 -5.53
N LEU A 69 5.40 15.71 -5.18
CA LEU A 69 5.30 14.33 -5.66
C LEU A 69 5.20 14.27 -7.19
N THR A 70 4.35 15.10 -7.81
CA THR A 70 4.23 15.19 -9.27
C THR A 70 5.58 15.56 -9.89
N SER A 71 6.27 16.57 -9.33
CA SER A 71 7.57 17.04 -9.83
C SER A 71 8.65 15.96 -9.73
N LEU A 72 8.66 15.17 -8.64
CA LEU A 72 9.59 14.07 -8.44
C LEU A 72 9.39 12.96 -9.48
N ILE A 73 8.14 12.54 -9.68
CA ILE A 73 7.79 11.49 -10.66
C ILE A 73 8.10 11.97 -12.07
N GLN A 74 7.75 13.22 -12.38
CA GLN A 74 8.02 13.80 -13.70
C GLN A 74 9.53 13.81 -14.01
N LYS A 75 10.37 14.24 -13.07
CA LYS A 75 11.83 14.25 -13.23
C LYS A 75 12.42 12.84 -13.30
N ARG A 76 11.94 11.91 -12.48
CA ARG A 76 12.45 10.53 -12.41
C ARG A 76 12.17 9.73 -13.68
N PHE A 77 10.95 9.84 -14.19
CA PHE A 77 10.51 9.10 -15.38
C PHE A 77 10.59 9.90 -16.68
N LYS A 78 11.11 11.13 -16.61
CA LYS A 78 11.31 12.05 -17.76
C LYS A 78 10.02 12.28 -18.55
N PHE A 79 8.91 12.47 -17.84
CA PHE A 79 7.65 12.83 -18.47
C PHE A 79 7.70 14.26 -19.02
N PRO A 80 7.13 14.53 -20.21
CA PRO A 80 6.98 15.88 -20.71
C PRO A 80 6.10 16.72 -19.77
N GLU A 81 6.32 18.03 -19.77
CA GLU A 81 5.52 18.96 -18.95
C GLU A 81 4.03 18.82 -19.24
N ASN A 82 3.21 18.90 -18.17
CA ASN A 82 1.75 18.77 -18.20
C ASN A 82 1.19 17.43 -18.74
N SER A 83 2.01 16.38 -18.81
CA SER A 83 1.56 15.04 -19.21
C SER A 83 1.20 14.12 -18.04
N LEU A 84 1.42 14.57 -16.80
CA LEU A 84 1.23 13.79 -15.58
C LEU A 84 0.34 14.55 -14.59
N ASP A 85 -0.79 13.94 -14.23
CA ASP A 85 -1.72 14.44 -13.22
C ASP A 85 -1.82 13.45 -12.05
N LEU A 86 -1.68 13.94 -10.81
CA LEU A 86 -1.83 13.13 -9.59
C LEU A 86 -3.15 13.49 -8.89
N TYR A 87 -3.92 12.47 -8.52
CA TYR A 87 -5.16 12.59 -7.77
C TYR A 87 -5.08 11.78 -6.48
N ALA A 88 -5.74 12.26 -5.43
CA ALA A 88 -5.89 11.50 -4.18
C ALA A 88 -7.35 11.11 -4.00
N GLU A 89 -7.60 9.81 -3.86
CA GLU A 89 -8.91 9.22 -3.62
C GLU A 89 -8.96 8.64 -2.20
N LYS A 90 -10.07 8.86 -1.50
CA LYS A 90 -10.27 8.34 -0.16
C LYS A 90 -10.68 6.87 -0.24
N VAL A 91 -9.99 6.02 0.50
CA VAL A 91 -10.37 4.59 0.63
C VAL A 91 -11.70 4.50 1.38
N ALA A 92 -12.72 3.90 0.76
CA ALA A 92 -14.06 3.77 1.33
C ALA A 92 -14.07 2.92 2.62
N SER A 93 -13.33 1.81 2.63
CA SER A 93 -13.28 0.86 3.76
C SER A 93 -11.85 0.58 4.18
N ARG A 94 -11.30 1.38 5.10
CA ARG A 94 -9.94 1.21 5.65
C ARG A 94 -9.69 -0.20 6.21
N GLY A 95 -10.70 -0.82 6.81
CA GLY A 95 -10.57 -2.16 7.37
C GLY A 95 -10.45 -3.29 6.35
N LEU A 96 -10.80 -3.05 5.09
CA LEU A 96 -10.67 -4.04 4.01
C LEU A 96 -9.34 -3.93 3.25
N SER A 97 -8.54 -2.89 3.52
CA SER A 97 -7.22 -2.74 2.91
C SER A 97 -6.14 -3.42 3.74
N ALA A 98 -5.59 -4.52 3.22
CA ALA A 98 -4.51 -5.24 3.89
C ALA A 98 -3.27 -4.37 4.13
N VAL A 99 -2.88 -3.53 3.16
CA VAL A 99 -1.70 -2.66 3.26
C VAL A 99 -1.85 -1.66 4.42
N ALA A 100 -2.98 -0.95 4.46
CA ALA A 100 -3.25 0.03 5.51
C ALA A 100 -3.34 -0.62 6.91
N GLN A 101 -3.83 -1.86 7.00
CA GLN A 101 -3.86 -2.61 8.26
C GLN A 101 -2.47 -3.09 8.69
N CYS A 102 -1.63 -3.53 7.75
CA CYS A 102 -0.24 -3.87 8.01
C CYS A 102 0.56 -2.66 8.51
N GLU A 103 0.38 -1.48 7.91
CA GLU A 103 1.00 -0.23 8.37
C GLU A 103 0.52 0.14 9.78
N SER A 104 -0.78 0.00 10.03
CA SER A 104 -1.37 0.23 11.36
C SER A 104 -0.81 -0.75 12.41
N LEU A 105 -0.57 -2.02 12.02
CA LEU A 105 0.07 -3.02 12.88
C LEU A 105 1.54 -2.65 13.16
N ARG A 106 2.29 -2.25 12.13
CA ARG A 106 3.67 -1.77 12.26
C ARG A 106 3.75 -0.62 13.25
N TYR A 107 2.87 0.38 13.12
CA TYR A 107 2.84 1.53 14.03
C TYR A 107 2.56 1.11 15.48
N LYS A 108 1.59 0.22 15.71
CA LYS A 108 1.28 -0.31 17.05
C LYS A 108 2.47 -1.07 17.67
N LEU A 109 3.17 -1.87 16.88
CA LEU A 109 4.36 -2.61 17.33
C LEU A 109 5.53 -1.68 17.65
N LEU A 110 5.77 -0.66 16.82
CA LEU A 110 6.79 0.36 17.08
C LEU A 110 6.45 1.21 18.31
N GLY A 111 5.16 1.45 18.57
CA GLY A 111 4.67 2.10 19.79
C GLY A 111 4.77 1.26 21.06
N GLY A 112 5.43 0.09 21.02
CA GLY A 112 5.68 -0.76 22.18
C GLY A 112 4.48 -1.58 22.64
N LEU A 113 3.38 -1.66 21.87
CA LEU A 113 2.27 -2.54 22.23
C LEU A 113 2.69 -4.01 22.12
N ALA A 114 2.25 -4.81 23.10
CA ALA A 114 2.48 -6.25 23.08
C ALA A 114 1.90 -6.87 21.79
N VAL A 115 2.68 -7.75 21.15
CA VAL A 115 2.36 -8.36 19.85
C VAL A 115 0.95 -8.95 19.79
N ARG A 116 0.55 -9.71 20.81
CA ARG A 116 -0.81 -10.29 20.89
C ARG A 116 -1.90 -9.21 20.89
N ARG A 117 -1.73 -8.16 21.68
CA ARG A 117 -2.69 -7.05 21.78
C ARG A 117 -2.79 -6.29 20.47
N ALA A 118 -1.66 -6.02 19.81
CA ALA A 118 -1.63 -5.34 18.52
C ALA A 118 -2.33 -6.15 17.43
N CYS A 119 -2.05 -7.46 17.34
CA CYS A 119 -2.64 -8.35 16.34
C CYS A 119 -4.15 -8.53 16.54
N TYR A 120 -4.61 -8.84 17.76
CA TYR A 120 -6.04 -8.98 18.04
C TYR A 120 -6.81 -7.67 17.81
N GLY A 121 -6.20 -6.52 18.10
CA GLY A 121 -6.83 -5.23 17.83
C GLY A 121 -7.00 -4.93 16.33
N VAL A 122 -6.04 -5.34 15.48
CA VAL A 122 -6.16 -5.21 14.02
C VAL A 122 -7.16 -6.24 13.47
N LEU A 123 -7.04 -7.49 13.90
CA LEU A 123 -7.89 -8.58 13.43
C LEU A 123 -9.38 -8.33 13.76
N ARG A 124 -9.68 -7.85 14.96
CA ARG A 124 -11.04 -7.42 15.34
C ARG A 124 -11.55 -6.28 14.47
N PHE A 125 -10.72 -5.27 14.22
CA PHE A 125 -11.10 -4.12 13.38
C PHE A 125 -11.41 -4.53 11.93
N VAL A 126 -10.65 -5.48 11.38
CA VAL A 126 -10.88 -6.04 10.03
C VAL A 126 -12.20 -6.80 9.97
N MET A 127 -12.46 -7.66 10.96
CA MET A 127 -13.71 -8.42 11.04
C MET A 127 -14.93 -7.49 11.24
N GLU A 128 -14.84 -6.48 12.11
CA GLU A 128 -15.88 -5.46 12.31
C GLU A 128 -16.15 -4.62 11.05
N SER A 129 -15.14 -4.47 10.19
CA SER A 129 -15.28 -3.81 8.88
C SER A 129 -15.96 -4.68 7.81
N GLY A 130 -16.43 -5.88 8.17
CA GLY A 130 -17.19 -6.76 7.28
C GLY A 130 -16.35 -7.78 6.49
N ALA A 131 -15.12 -8.06 6.91
CA ALA A 131 -14.31 -9.10 6.29
C ALA A 131 -14.88 -10.50 6.56
N LYS A 132 -14.80 -11.41 5.57
CA LYS A 132 -15.20 -12.83 5.73
C LYS A 132 -14.23 -13.63 6.60
N GLY A 133 -12.97 -13.20 6.64
CA GLY A 133 -11.90 -13.80 7.42
C GLY A 133 -10.62 -12.97 7.28
N CYS A 134 -9.77 -13.06 8.29
CA CYS A 134 -8.49 -12.36 8.35
C CYS A 134 -7.43 -13.28 8.97
N GLU A 135 -6.23 -13.24 8.43
CA GLU A 135 -5.06 -13.90 8.98
C GLU A 135 -3.93 -12.88 9.15
N VAL A 136 -3.38 -12.82 10.37
CA VAL A 136 -2.22 -11.99 10.71
C VAL A 136 -1.11 -12.90 11.18
N VAL A 137 0.03 -12.87 10.51
CA VAL A 137 1.22 -13.64 10.88
C VAL A 137 2.33 -12.68 11.27
N VAL A 138 2.89 -12.87 12.46
CA VAL A 138 4.05 -12.12 12.94
C VAL A 138 5.20 -13.09 13.18
N SER A 139 6.26 -12.95 12.40
CA SER A 139 7.47 -13.77 12.47
C SER A 139 8.67 -12.93 12.87
N GLY A 140 9.48 -13.41 13.81
CA GLY A 140 10.72 -12.75 14.21
C GLY A 140 11.15 -13.09 15.64
N LYS A 141 12.09 -12.30 16.17
CA LYS A 141 12.51 -12.40 17.58
C LYS A 141 11.49 -11.66 18.45
N LEU A 142 10.57 -12.40 19.07
CA LEU A 142 9.44 -11.79 19.80
C LEU A 142 9.79 -11.48 21.25
N ARG A 143 10.14 -12.51 22.03
CA ARG A 143 10.52 -12.41 23.45
C ARG A 143 11.85 -13.07 23.77
N ALA A 144 12.32 -13.96 22.90
CA ALA A 144 13.54 -14.75 23.09
C ALA A 144 14.51 -14.49 21.92
N ALA A 145 15.78 -14.88 22.11
CA ALA A 145 16.82 -14.72 21.10
C ALA A 145 16.56 -15.53 19.82
N ARG A 146 15.75 -16.59 19.90
CA ARG A 146 15.32 -17.41 18.77
C ARG A 146 14.08 -16.83 18.10
N ALA A 147 14.04 -16.92 16.78
CA ALA A 147 12.87 -16.52 15.99
C ALA A 147 11.70 -17.45 16.30
N LYS A 148 10.49 -16.87 16.36
CA LYS A 148 9.23 -17.58 16.48
C LYS A 148 8.21 -16.95 15.54
N SER A 149 7.37 -17.78 14.94
CA SER A 149 6.20 -17.32 14.19
C SER A 149 4.94 -17.46 15.05
N MET A 150 4.12 -16.43 15.06
CA MET A 150 2.80 -16.43 15.68
C MET A 150 1.76 -16.10 14.63
N LYS A 151 0.78 -16.99 14.50
CA LYS A 151 -0.35 -16.85 13.59
C LYS A 151 -1.61 -16.53 14.40
N PHE A 152 -2.36 -15.53 13.95
CA PHE A 152 -3.64 -15.11 14.49
C PHE A 152 -4.66 -15.16 13.36
N THR A 153 -5.72 -15.95 13.53
CA THR A 153 -6.72 -16.20 12.49
C THR A 153 -8.11 -16.03 13.06
N ASP A 154 -9.00 -15.44 12.26
CA ASP A 154 -10.43 -15.32 12.56
C ASP A 154 -11.24 -15.34 11.25
N GLY A 155 -12.45 -15.90 11.32
CA GLY A 155 -13.31 -16.14 10.15
C GLY A 155 -12.78 -17.21 9.19
N LYS A 156 -13.31 -17.22 7.96
CA LYS A 156 -13.03 -18.25 6.96
C LYS A 156 -11.86 -17.85 6.06
N SER A 157 -10.71 -18.50 6.20
CA SER A 157 -9.61 -18.41 5.23
C SER A 157 -9.84 -19.42 4.09
N SER A 158 -9.52 -19.04 2.85
CA SER A 158 -9.58 -19.93 1.68
C SER A 158 -8.38 -20.88 1.60
N ILE A 159 -7.39 -20.72 2.48
CA ILE A 159 -6.19 -21.55 2.53
C ILE A 159 -6.50 -22.74 3.44
N PRO A 160 -6.40 -23.99 2.96
CA PRO A 160 -6.55 -25.15 3.83
C PRO A 160 -5.51 -25.08 4.95
N PRO A 161 -5.85 -25.49 6.19
CA PRO A 161 -4.87 -25.50 7.27
C PRO A 161 -3.65 -26.31 6.82
N PRO A 162 -2.42 -25.80 7.00
CA PRO A 162 -1.24 -26.64 6.77
C PRO A 162 -1.40 -27.83 7.71
N PHE A 163 -1.41 -29.02 7.12
CA PHE A 163 -1.61 -30.32 7.76
C PHE A 163 -1.30 -30.30 9.26
N SER A 164 -2.34 -30.44 10.07
CA SER A 164 -2.18 -30.86 11.46
C SER A 164 -1.76 -32.32 11.42
N TYR A 165 -0.46 -32.58 11.58
CA TYR A 165 0.08 -33.88 12.01
C TYR A 165 0.48 -33.76 13.47
#